data_AF-A0A0A6PD46-F1
#
_entry.id   AF-A0A0A6PD46-F1
#
_cell.length_a   1.000
_cell.length_b   1.000
_cell.length_c   1.000
_cell.angle_alpha   90.00
_cell.angle_beta   90.00
_cell.angle_gamma   90.00
#
_symmetry.space_group_name_H-M   'P 1'
#
loop_
_entity.id
_entity.type
_entity.pdbx_description
1 polymer ?
#
loop_
_entity_poly.entity_id
_entity_poly.type
_entity_poly.pdbx_seq_one_letter_code
_entity_poly.pdbx_strand_id
1 'polypeptide(L)'
;MSDLHRRIIVGIFTACVCSGSFAATVVERNEMGKIQKIILDEHAARIDSSVSNYYTLLYLDKGKAYMVNTKEKRIVEMNIIGTPPKLPQNMPPWQARRDRPSQKAELVKKGNGPSIDGYPTINYQVKTNGQLCSENYFSKKAAQVPYLKAFIRAMSDMTNSRKIKGMPVHPCQKAHDDLAAESMSLGFPMKSVVKMDKRGGVRFEIISIKTDVDVSADTFTLPKRGYDVISEQQMIAEGQAKMRQWMEESKQRRGH
;
A
#
# COMPACT_ATOMS: atom_id res chain seq x y z
N MET A 1 -77.11 -22.42 -13.97
CA MET A 1 -75.97 -23.35 -13.95
C MET A 1 -74.72 -22.55 -14.27
N SER A 2 -73.77 -22.62 -13.36
CA SER A 2 -72.62 -21.72 -13.18
C SER A 2 -71.44 -22.07 -14.08
N ASP A 3 -70.98 -21.12 -14.89
CA ASP A 3 -69.74 -21.23 -15.66
C ASP A 3 -68.64 -20.41 -14.95
N LEU A 4 -67.87 -21.10 -14.11
CA LEU A 4 -66.88 -20.50 -13.22
C LEU A 4 -65.56 -20.32 -13.97
N HIS A 5 -65.35 -19.11 -14.49
CA HIS A 5 -64.11 -18.68 -15.12
C HIS A 5 -62.90 -18.80 -14.17
N ARG A 6 -62.05 -19.79 -14.44
CA ARG A 6 -60.79 -20.06 -13.75
C ARG A 6 -59.70 -19.15 -14.33
N ARG A 7 -59.56 -17.93 -13.80
CA ARG A 7 -58.46 -17.01 -14.15
C ARG A 7 -57.21 -17.36 -13.34
N ILE A 8 -56.19 -17.87 -14.01
CA ILE A 8 -54.85 -18.09 -13.46
C ILE A 8 -54.14 -16.73 -13.42
N ILE A 9 -53.94 -16.17 -12.22
CA ILE A 9 -53.10 -14.99 -12.01
C ILE A 9 -51.65 -15.49 -11.92
N VAL A 10 -50.89 -15.34 -13.00
CA VAL A 10 -49.44 -15.53 -12.99
C VAL A 10 -48.82 -14.26 -12.41
N GLY A 11 -48.51 -14.29 -11.11
CA GLY A 11 -47.76 -13.23 -10.44
C GLY A 11 -46.30 -13.27 -10.85
N ILE A 12 -45.88 -12.32 -11.70
CA ILE A 12 -44.46 -12.09 -12.02
C ILE A 12 -43.81 -11.51 -10.77
N PHE A 13 -43.15 -12.35 -9.97
CA PHE A 13 -42.21 -11.91 -8.96
C PHE A 13 -40.96 -11.39 -9.69
N THR A 14 -40.95 -10.09 -9.97
CA THR A 14 -39.74 -9.39 -10.39
C THR A 14 -38.79 -9.39 -9.19
N ALA A 15 -37.88 -10.37 -9.14
CA ALA A 15 -36.79 -10.36 -8.19
C ALA A 15 -35.91 -9.15 -8.51
N CYS A 16 -36.11 -8.06 -7.76
CA CYS A 16 -35.24 -6.91 -7.78
C CYS A 16 -33.90 -7.36 -7.19
N VAL A 17 -32.98 -7.76 -8.07
CA VAL A 17 -31.61 -8.05 -7.69
C VAL A 17 -30.99 -6.70 -7.39
N CYS A 18 -31.16 -6.22 -6.15
CA CYS A 18 -30.44 -5.06 -5.67
C CYS A 18 -28.96 -5.43 -5.69
N SER A 19 -28.28 -5.07 -6.78
CA SER A 19 -26.83 -5.04 -6.82
C SER A 19 -26.40 -4.14 -5.68
N GLY A 20 -25.90 -4.73 -4.59
CA GLY A 20 -25.43 -3.96 -3.43
C GLY A 20 -24.32 -3.04 -3.88
N SER A 21 -24.63 -1.75 -4.02
CA SER A 21 -23.62 -0.71 -4.19
C SER A 21 -23.09 -0.37 -2.81
N PHE A 22 -21.76 -0.34 -2.68
CA PHE A 22 -21.09 0.07 -1.47
C PHE A 22 -20.52 1.47 -1.68
N ALA A 23 -20.84 2.39 -0.77
CA ALA A 23 -20.25 3.72 -0.75
C ALA A 23 -18.78 3.61 -0.34
N ALA A 24 -17.87 3.84 -1.29
CA ALA A 24 -16.44 3.80 -1.06
C ALA A 24 -15.80 5.20 -1.06
N THR A 25 -14.64 5.29 -0.43
CA THR A 25 -13.72 6.43 -0.62
C THR A 25 -12.72 6.06 -1.71
N VAL A 26 -12.61 6.86 -2.77
CA VAL A 26 -11.60 6.73 -3.81
C VAL A 26 -10.59 7.85 -3.69
N VAL A 27 -9.32 7.47 -3.54
CA VAL A 27 -8.17 8.37 -3.56
C VAL A 27 -7.38 8.12 -4.83
N GLU A 28 -7.14 9.17 -5.61
CA GLU A 28 -6.21 9.14 -6.73
C GLU A 28 -4.96 9.94 -6.36
N ARG A 29 -3.79 9.36 -6.62
CA ARG A 29 -2.51 10.02 -6.40
C ARG A 29 -1.60 9.87 -7.61
N ASN A 30 -0.81 10.89 -7.88
CA ASN A 30 0.33 10.78 -8.76
C ASN A 30 1.47 10.11 -7.97
N GLU A 31 1.94 8.95 -8.38
CA GLU A 31 3.14 8.30 -7.87
C GLU A 31 4.19 8.25 -8.98
N MET A 32 5.21 9.09 -8.86
CA MET A 32 6.31 9.22 -9.83
C MET A 32 5.87 9.39 -11.30
N GLY A 33 4.86 10.21 -11.54
CA GLY A 33 4.32 10.49 -12.89
C GLY A 33 3.20 9.56 -13.34
N LYS A 34 2.82 8.55 -12.54
CA LYS A 34 1.75 7.61 -12.86
C LYS A 34 0.60 7.72 -11.87
N ILE A 35 -0.62 7.65 -12.38
CA ILE A 35 -1.81 7.66 -11.53
C ILE A 35 -1.95 6.32 -10.83
N GLN A 36 -2.07 6.37 -9.52
CA GLN A 36 -2.42 5.25 -8.67
C GLN A 36 -3.80 5.50 -8.06
N LYS A 37 -4.66 4.49 -8.10
CA LYS A 37 -5.99 4.53 -7.50
C LYS A 37 -6.04 3.67 -6.25
N ILE A 38 -6.59 4.24 -5.18
CA ILE A 38 -6.82 3.56 -3.91
C ILE A 38 -8.31 3.63 -3.63
N ILE A 39 -8.96 2.48 -3.49
CA ILE A 39 -10.39 2.37 -3.19
C ILE A 39 -10.51 1.79 -1.79
N LEU A 40 -11.32 2.41 -0.94
CA LEU A 40 -11.42 2.10 0.47
C LEU A 40 -12.89 1.95 0.86
N ASP A 41 -13.19 0.93 1.65
CA ASP A 41 -14.42 0.85 2.44
C ASP A 41 -14.09 0.63 3.92
N GLU A 42 -15.09 0.30 4.72
CA GLU A 42 -14.91 0.07 6.17
C GLU A 42 -13.98 -1.10 6.51
N HIS A 43 -13.94 -2.12 5.66
CA HIS A 43 -13.31 -3.41 5.95
C HIS A 43 -12.08 -3.68 5.08
N ALA A 44 -11.96 -3.01 3.94
CA ALA A 44 -11.00 -3.32 2.91
C ALA A 44 -10.44 -2.08 2.21
N ALA A 45 -9.25 -2.28 1.64
CA ALA A 45 -8.64 -1.34 0.72
C ALA A 45 -8.15 -2.08 -0.51
N ARG A 46 -8.28 -1.45 -1.69
CA ARG A 46 -7.66 -1.88 -2.93
C ARG A 46 -6.72 -0.80 -3.41
N ILE A 47 -5.47 -1.15 -3.66
CA ILE A 47 -4.46 -0.26 -4.23
C ILE A 47 -4.13 -0.81 -5.62
N ASP A 48 -4.59 -0.14 -6.66
CA ASP A 48 -4.20 -0.48 -8.03
C ASP A 48 -2.75 -0.04 -8.24
N SER A 49 -1.90 -0.92 -8.77
CA SER A 49 -0.51 -0.55 -9.06
C SER A 49 -0.44 0.33 -10.32
N SER A 50 0.65 1.09 -10.43
CA SER A 50 0.99 1.76 -11.69
C SER A 50 1.42 0.79 -12.81
N VAL A 51 1.57 -0.49 -12.48
CA VAL A 51 1.80 -1.59 -13.42
C VAL A 51 0.47 -2.30 -13.70
N SER A 52 0.05 -2.36 -14.96
CA SER A 52 -1.31 -2.72 -15.42
C SER A 52 -1.82 -4.13 -15.08
N ASN A 53 -1.07 -4.95 -14.36
CA ASN A 53 -1.48 -6.30 -13.97
C ASN A 53 -1.40 -6.56 -12.46
N TYR A 54 -1.07 -5.54 -11.66
CA TYR A 54 -0.89 -5.68 -10.23
C TYR A 54 -1.87 -4.82 -9.45
N TYR A 55 -2.42 -5.39 -8.38
CA TYR A 55 -3.09 -4.63 -7.34
C TYR A 55 -2.85 -5.29 -5.99
N THR A 56 -3.03 -4.53 -4.92
CA THR A 56 -2.98 -5.03 -3.55
C THR A 56 -4.35 -4.90 -2.92
N LEU A 57 -4.88 -5.98 -2.35
CA LEU A 57 -6.03 -5.93 -1.45
C LEU A 57 -5.53 -5.97 0.00
N LEU A 58 -6.07 -5.10 0.84
CA LEU A 58 -5.91 -5.14 2.28
C LEU A 58 -7.27 -5.48 2.86
N TYR A 59 -7.37 -6.56 3.63
CA TYR A 59 -8.52 -6.81 4.51
C TYR A 59 -8.13 -6.30 5.90
N LEU A 60 -8.59 -5.08 6.18
CA LEU A 60 -8.17 -4.25 7.32
C LEU A 60 -8.59 -4.89 8.65
N ASP A 61 -9.80 -5.45 8.68
CA ASP A 61 -10.37 -6.20 9.80
C ASP A 61 -9.61 -7.49 10.12
N LYS A 62 -9.12 -8.17 9.08
CA LYS A 62 -8.41 -9.45 9.17
C LYS A 62 -6.91 -9.28 9.37
N GLY A 63 -6.37 -8.07 9.22
CA GLY A 63 -4.93 -7.83 9.22
C GLY A 63 -4.21 -8.61 8.13
N LYS A 64 -4.83 -8.78 6.95
CA LYS A 64 -4.29 -9.52 5.80
C LYS A 64 -4.09 -8.61 4.60
N ALA A 65 -3.04 -8.86 3.84
CA ALA A 65 -2.76 -8.19 2.60
C ALA A 65 -2.50 -9.24 1.49
N TYR A 66 -2.98 -8.97 0.29
CA TYR A 66 -2.86 -9.84 -0.86
C TYR A 66 -2.34 -9.05 -2.04
N MET A 67 -1.15 -9.38 -2.52
CA MET A 67 -0.66 -8.85 -3.80
C MET A 67 -1.12 -9.77 -4.92
N VAL A 68 -1.86 -9.24 -5.87
CA VAL A 68 -2.43 -10.01 -6.98
C VAL A 68 -1.71 -9.64 -8.26
N ASN A 69 -1.14 -10.63 -8.93
CA ASN A 69 -0.63 -10.54 -10.29
C ASN A 69 -1.61 -11.25 -11.23
N THR A 70 -2.36 -10.47 -12.00
CA THR A 70 -3.38 -10.98 -12.92
C THR A 70 -2.80 -11.66 -14.16
N LYS A 71 -1.58 -11.27 -14.57
CA LYS A 71 -0.89 -11.84 -15.73
C LYS A 71 -0.32 -13.22 -15.43
N GLU A 72 0.35 -13.36 -14.29
CA GLU A 72 0.93 -14.64 -13.84
C GLU A 72 -0.09 -15.52 -13.11
N LYS A 73 -1.30 -15.00 -12.89
CA LYS A 73 -2.34 -15.62 -12.06
C LYS A 73 -1.78 -16.08 -10.71
N ARG A 74 -1.22 -15.14 -9.97
CA ARG A 74 -0.59 -15.40 -8.68
C ARG A 74 -1.09 -14.44 -7.61
N ILE A 75 -1.30 -14.94 -6.41
CA ILE A 75 -1.65 -14.18 -5.22
C ILE A 75 -0.58 -14.42 -4.17
N VAL A 76 0.03 -13.36 -3.66
CA VAL A 76 0.93 -13.43 -2.51
C VAL A 76 0.16 -13.00 -1.27
N GLU A 77 -0.09 -13.94 -0.37
CA GLU A 77 -0.67 -13.67 0.93
C GLU A 77 0.39 -13.18 1.91
N MET A 78 0.07 -12.07 2.59
CA MET A 78 0.91 -11.45 3.61
C MET A 78 0.08 -11.10 4.85
N ASN A 79 0.73 -11.11 6.01
CA ASN A 79 0.15 -10.57 7.22
C ASN A 79 0.48 -9.08 7.34
N ILE A 80 -0.52 -8.25 7.69
CA ILE A 80 -0.32 -6.83 8.05
C ILE A 80 0.26 -6.76 9.46
N ILE A 81 -0.32 -7.56 10.36
CA ILE A 81 0.11 -7.71 11.75
C ILE A 81 0.67 -9.13 11.91
N GLY A 82 1.89 -9.26 12.42
CA GLY A 82 2.47 -10.57 12.70
C GLY A 82 3.99 -10.58 12.60
N THR A 83 4.54 -11.79 12.59
CA THR A 83 5.98 -12.01 12.48
C THR A 83 6.45 -11.67 11.07
N PRO A 84 7.49 -10.83 10.90
CA PRO A 84 8.11 -10.61 9.60
C PRO A 84 8.58 -11.94 9.00
N PRO A 85 8.69 -12.02 7.65
CA PRO A 85 9.36 -13.15 7.03
C PRO A 85 10.79 -13.28 7.56
N LYS A 86 11.25 -14.54 7.70
CA LYS A 86 12.61 -14.81 8.15
C LYS A 86 13.59 -14.36 7.08
N LEU A 87 14.69 -13.74 7.51
CA LEU A 87 15.79 -13.43 6.61
C LEU A 87 16.35 -14.71 5.97
N PRO A 88 16.82 -14.62 4.71
CA PRO A 88 17.64 -15.67 4.12
C PRO A 88 18.77 -16.08 5.06
N GLN A 89 18.87 -17.39 5.35
CA GLN A 89 20.10 -17.96 5.88
C GLN A 89 21.15 -17.81 4.77
N ASN A 90 22.30 -17.18 5.07
CA ASN A 90 23.42 -16.90 4.15
C ASN A 90 23.36 -15.59 3.34
N MET A 91 22.81 -14.50 3.89
CA MET A 91 23.05 -13.18 3.27
C MET A 91 24.55 -12.82 3.29
N PRO A 92 25.10 -12.25 2.20
CA PRO A 92 26.51 -11.92 2.13
C PRO A 92 26.97 -10.96 3.26
N PRO A 93 28.19 -11.16 3.83
CA PRO A 93 28.67 -10.42 5.00
C PRO A 93 28.71 -8.88 4.84
N TRP A 94 28.84 -8.38 3.61
CA TRP A 94 28.92 -6.95 3.31
C TRP A 94 27.62 -6.17 3.59
N GLN A 95 26.52 -6.85 3.91
CA GLN A 95 25.28 -6.21 4.39
C GLN A 95 25.24 -6.06 5.93
N ALA A 96 26.13 -6.70 6.69
CA ALA A 96 26.15 -6.62 8.15
C ALA A 96 27.09 -5.51 8.68
N ARG A 97 27.12 -4.32 8.07
CA ARG A 97 27.80 -3.16 8.69
C ARG A 97 27.01 -2.74 9.93
N ARG A 98 27.38 -3.33 11.08
CA ARG A 98 26.76 -3.10 12.40
C ARG A 98 27.05 -1.70 12.96
N ASP A 99 28.08 -1.02 12.46
CA ASP A 99 28.59 0.20 13.08
C ASP A 99 28.36 1.44 12.23
N ARG A 100 27.11 1.66 11.78
CA ARG A 100 26.73 3.01 11.36
C ARG A 100 26.42 3.81 12.62
N PRO A 101 27.02 5.00 12.80
CA PRO A 101 26.73 5.84 13.96
C PRO A 101 25.23 6.04 14.06
N SER A 102 24.70 6.04 15.30
CA SER A 102 23.30 6.31 15.58
C SER A 102 22.88 7.58 14.86
N GLN A 103 21.88 7.47 13.99
CA GLN A 103 21.43 8.59 13.18
C GLN A 103 20.26 9.24 13.92
N LYS A 104 20.40 10.53 14.25
CA LYS A 104 19.31 11.27 14.84
C LYS A 104 18.35 11.68 13.73
N ALA A 105 17.17 11.10 13.73
CA ALA A 105 16.06 11.50 12.89
C ALA A 105 15.34 12.71 13.50
N GLU A 106 14.95 13.68 12.68
CA GLU A 106 14.22 14.87 13.12
C GLU A 106 13.04 15.16 12.18
N LEU A 107 11.88 15.47 12.77
CA LEU A 107 10.70 15.93 12.06
C LEU A 107 10.47 17.41 12.36
N VAL A 108 10.74 18.28 11.39
CA VAL A 108 10.73 19.74 11.60
C VAL A 108 9.52 20.36 10.92
N LYS A 109 8.60 20.93 11.71
CA LYS A 109 7.47 21.71 11.17
C LYS A 109 7.99 23.00 10.50
N LYS A 110 7.65 23.20 9.23
CA LYS A 110 8.04 24.38 8.45
C LYS A 110 6.96 25.45 8.35
N GLY A 111 5.72 25.10 8.68
CA GLY A 111 4.57 26.02 8.63
C GLY A 111 3.48 25.49 7.72
N ASN A 112 2.62 26.39 7.24
CA ASN A 112 1.54 26.02 6.32
C ASN A 112 2.11 25.57 4.97
N GLY A 113 1.50 24.54 4.39
CA GLY A 113 1.75 24.11 3.01
C GLY A 113 0.63 24.58 2.07
N PRO A 114 0.74 24.29 0.77
CA PRO A 114 -0.35 24.54 -0.17
C PRO A 114 -1.58 23.68 0.19
N SER A 115 -2.76 24.15 -0.19
CA SER A 115 -3.94 23.29 -0.20
C SER A 115 -3.80 22.24 -1.30
N ILE A 116 -4.12 20.98 -0.99
CA ILE A 116 -4.07 19.86 -1.95
C ILE A 116 -5.46 19.25 -1.99
N ASP A 117 -6.09 19.23 -3.17
CA ASP A 117 -7.49 18.80 -3.35
C ASP A 117 -8.47 19.51 -2.39
N GLY A 118 -8.25 20.81 -2.15
CA GLY A 118 -9.07 21.61 -1.22
C GLY A 118 -8.79 21.37 0.27
N TYR A 119 -7.88 20.45 0.62
CA TYR A 119 -7.49 20.20 2.00
C TYR A 119 -6.27 21.05 2.42
N PRO A 120 -6.36 21.84 3.49
CA PRO A 120 -5.22 22.59 4.00
C PRO A 120 -4.14 21.63 4.51
N THR A 121 -2.88 21.93 4.24
CA THR A 121 -1.73 21.12 4.65
C THR A 121 -0.76 21.89 5.54
N ILE A 122 0.02 21.14 6.31
CA ILE A 122 1.19 21.65 7.04
C ILE A 122 2.42 20.96 6.46
N ASN A 123 3.46 21.75 6.15
CA ASN A 123 4.74 21.26 5.65
C ASN A 123 5.65 20.83 6.81
N TYR A 124 6.21 19.62 6.68
CA TYR A 124 7.21 19.06 7.58
C TYR A 124 8.42 18.57 6.80
N GLN A 125 9.61 18.78 7.36
CA GLN A 125 10.86 18.24 6.83
C GLN A 125 11.30 17.04 7.65
N VAL A 126 11.66 15.95 6.99
CA VAL A 126 12.37 14.83 7.60
C VAL A 126 13.86 15.03 7.38
N LYS A 127 14.63 15.05 8.47
CA LYS A 127 16.08 15.19 8.44
C LYS A 127 16.77 14.02 9.13
N THR A 128 17.99 13.74 8.70
CA THR A 128 18.91 12.81 9.38
C THR A 128 20.28 13.46 9.47
N ASN A 129 20.83 13.61 10.67
CA ASN A 129 22.13 14.26 10.90
C ASN A 129 22.24 15.64 10.20
N GLY A 130 21.18 16.45 10.24
CA GLY A 130 21.09 17.75 9.58
C GLY A 130 20.82 17.71 8.06
N GLN A 131 21.00 16.56 7.40
CA GLN A 131 20.70 16.39 5.97
C GLN A 131 19.19 16.27 5.74
N LEU A 132 18.65 17.04 4.79
CA LEU A 132 17.26 16.97 4.38
C LEU A 132 16.99 15.70 3.55
N CYS A 133 16.08 14.85 4.03
CA CYS A 133 15.68 13.63 3.34
C CYS A 133 14.44 13.84 2.48
N SER A 134 13.44 14.53 3.02
CA SER A 134 12.19 14.81 2.31
C SER A 134 11.41 15.97 2.90
N GLU A 135 10.50 16.51 2.10
CA GLU A 135 9.45 17.44 2.50
C GLU A 135 8.11 16.72 2.38
N ASN A 136 7.30 16.75 3.43
CA ASN A 136 6.06 16.02 3.53
C ASN A 136 4.94 16.98 3.95
N TYR A 137 3.81 16.88 3.30
CA TYR A 137 2.65 17.73 3.52
C TYR A 137 1.53 16.88 4.09
N PHE A 138 1.06 17.21 5.29
CA PHE A 138 0.03 16.45 5.98
C PHE A 138 -1.23 17.29 6.16
N SER A 139 -2.40 16.67 6.04
CA SER A 139 -3.68 17.30 6.35
C SER A 139 -4.44 16.54 7.43
N LYS A 140 -4.70 17.23 8.55
CA LYS A 140 -5.59 16.73 9.61
C LYS A 140 -7.04 16.62 9.13
N LYS A 141 -7.49 17.54 8.27
CA LYS A 141 -8.85 17.52 7.71
C LYS A 141 -9.05 16.34 6.77
N ALA A 142 -8.08 16.05 5.90
CA ALA A 142 -8.15 14.86 5.05
C ALA A 142 -8.17 13.57 5.88
N ALA A 143 -7.44 13.50 7.00
CA ALA A 143 -7.47 12.32 7.88
C ALA A 143 -8.85 11.99 8.49
N GLN A 144 -9.81 12.92 8.43
CA GLN A 144 -11.18 12.74 8.90
C GLN A 144 -12.11 12.18 7.81
N VAL A 145 -11.66 12.10 6.56
CA VAL A 145 -12.44 11.47 5.48
C VAL A 145 -12.67 9.99 5.83
N PRO A 146 -13.87 9.45 5.57
CA PRO A 146 -14.19 8.05 5.84
C PRO A 146 -13.12 7.08 5.36
N TYR A 147 -12.84 6.09 6.21
CA TYR A 147 -11.93 4.97 5.97
C TYR A 147 -10.42 5.30 5.92
N LEU A 148 -10.01 6.56 5.70
CA LEU A 148 -8.59 6.91 5.64
C LEU A 148 -7.83 6.64 6.94
N LYS A 149 -8.45 6.85 8.10
CA LYS A 149 -7.79 6.57 9.39
C LYS A 149 -7.44 5.08 9.55
N ALA A 150 -8.38 4.19 9.20
CA ALA A 150 -8.16 2.75 9.26
C ALA A 150 -7.08 2.32 8.26
N PHE A 151 -7.11 2.89 7.05
CA PHE A 151 -6.11 2.66 6.03
C PHE A 151 -4.70 3.09 6.48
N ILE A 152 -4.52 4.31 7.01
CA ILE A 152 -3.22 4.81 7.52
C ILE A 152 -2.67 3.86 8.59
N ARG A 153 -3.52 3.44 9.53
CA ARG A 153 -3.14 2.50 10.59
C ARG A 153 -2.65 1.18 9.99
N ALA A 154 -3.41 0.57 9.08
CA ALA A 154 -3.02 -0.67 8.43
C ALA A 154 -1.70 -0.55 7.67
N MET A 155 -1.48 0.55 6.94
CA MET A 155 -0.22 0.80 6.25
C MET A 155 0.97 0.94 7.22
N SER A 156 0.73 1.53 8.40
CA SER A 156 1.76 1.63 9.44
C SER A 156 2.07 0.28 10.09
N ASP A 157 1.03 -0.48 10.45
CA ASP A 157 1.17 -1.82 11.00
C ASP A 157 1.93 -2.72 10.02
N MET A 158 1.59 -2.63 8.72
CA MET A 158 2.28 -3.32 7.64
C MET A 158 3.77 -2.92 7.54
N THR A 159 4.07 -1.63 7.67
CA THR A 159 5.45 -1.11 7.63
C THR A 159 6.25 -1.59 8.85
N ASN A 160 5.66 -1.50 10.04
CA ASN A 160 6.30 -1.88 11.29
C ASN A 160 6.55 -3.39 11.37
N SER A 161 5.62 -4.23 10.92
CA SER A 161 5.78 -5.69 10.90
C SER A 161 6.89 -6.15 9.95
N ARG A 162 7.29 -5.31 8.98
CA ARG A 162 8.36 -5.60 8.02
C ARG A 162 9.70 -4.97 8.37
N LYS A 163 9.81 -4.32 9.53
CA LYS A 163 11.09 -3.80 10.03
C LYS A 163 11.97 -4.96 10.47
N ILE A 164 12.93 -5.33 9.63
CA ILE A 164 13.85 -6.42 9.94
C ILE A 164 15.07 -5.86 10.68
N LYS A 165 15.23 -6.25 11.94
CA LYS A 165 16.36 -5.83 12.79
C LYS A 165 17.69 -6.23 12.15
N GLY A 166 18.61 -5.28 12.06
CA GLY A 166 19.95 -5.50 11.53
C GLY A 166 20.07 -5.46 10.00
N MET A 167 18.97 -5.26 9.26
CA MET A 167 19.06 -5.00 7.83
C MET A 167 19.61 -3.58 7.58
N PRO A 168 20.65 -3.42 6.74
CA PRO A 168 21.18 -2.11 6.42
C PRO A 168 20.17 -1.35 5.55
N VAL A 169 19.63 -0.25 6.08
CA VAL A 169 18.77 0.66 5.32
C VAL A 169 19.49 1.97 5.03
N HIS A 170 19.06 2.67 3.99
CA HIS A 170 19.56 4.02 3.69
C HIS A 170 19.24 4.97 4.86
N PRO A 171 20.14 5.91 5.23
CA PRO A 171 19.91 6.85 6.34
C PRO A 171 18.54 7.54 6.33
N CYS A 172 18.15 8.07 5.18
CA CYS A 172 16.83 8.70 5.03
C CYS A 172 15.66 7.73 5.19
N GLN A 173 15.79 6.48 4.74
CA GLN A 173 14.76 5.47 4.96
C GLN A 173 14.64 5.16 6.45
N LYS A 174 15.78 5.01 7.15
CA LYS A 174 15.79 4.80 8.60
C LYS A 174 15.12 5.94 9.35
N ALA A 175 15.41 7.19 8.97
CA ALA A 175 14.78 8.36 9.57
C ALA A 175 13.26 8.38 9.36
N HIS A 176 12.79 8.02 8.17
CA HIS A 176 11.35 7.85 7.92
C HIS A 176 10.74 6.73 8.77
N ASP A 177 11.43 5.61 8.92
CA ASP A 177 10.97 4.48 9.72
C ASP A 177 10.87 4.84 11.21
N ASP A 178 11.83 5.60 11.73
CA ASP A 178 11.90 6.04 13.13
C ASP A 178 10.84 7.11 13.44
N LEU A 179 10.54 7.99 12.49
CA LEU A 179 9.53 9.04 12.61
C LEU A 179 8.13 8.61 12.17
N ALA A 180 7.92 7.33 11.83
CA ALA A 180 6.66 6.87 11.25
C ALA A 180 5.47 7.09 12.21
N ALA A 181 5.63 6.78 13.50
CA ALA A 181 4.57 6.96 14.50
C ALA A 181 4.20 8.44 14.70
N GLU A 182 5.21 9.30 14.81
CA GLU A 182 5.02 10.75 14.92
C GLU A 182 4.34 11.31 13.67
N SER A 183 4.82 10.93 12.49
CA SER A 183 4.28 11.38 11.20
C SER A 183 2.80 11.05 11.02
N MET A 184 2.36 9.87 11.47
CA MET A 184 0.94 9.49 11.43
C MET A 184 0.03 10.41 12.25
N SER A 185 0.53 10.94 13.37
CA SER A 185 -0.24 11.85 14.22
C SER A 185 -0.50 13.21 13.56
N LEU A 186 0.23 13.53 12.49
CA LEU A 186 0.13 14.81 11.78
C LEU A 186 -1.06 14.88 10.82
N GLY A 187 -1.63 13.74 10.43
CA GLY A 187 -2.78 13.64 9.53
C GLY A 187 -2.52 12.72 8.33
N PHE A 188 -3.34 12.87 7.28
CA PHE A 188 -3.18 12.08 6.06
C PHE A 188 -2.07 12.71 5.20
N PRO A 189 -1.08 11.92 4.73
CA PRO A 189 -0.02 12.45 3.90
C PRO A 189 -0.56 12.81 2.51
N MET A 190 -0.54 14.10 2.18
CA MET A 190 -1.06 14.65 0.94
C MET A 190 -0.01 14.74 -0.18
N LYS A 191 1.26 14.92 0.18
CA LYS A 191 2.37 15.01 -0.77
C LYS A 191 3.70 14.68 -0.10
N SER A 192 4.60 14.05 -0.83
CA SER A 192 5.98 13.81 -0.41
C SER A 192 6.95 14.13 -1.53
N VAL A 193 7.95 14.95 -1.22
CA VAL A 193 9.05 15.31 -2.13
C VAL A 193 10.33 14.78 -1.53
N VAL A 194 10.96 13.82 -2.21
CA VAL A 194 12.25 13.27 -1.79
C VAL A 194 13.35 14.23 -2.23
N LYS A 195 14.29 14.52 -1.32
CA LYS A 195 15.41 15.45 -1.55
C LYS A 195 16.77 14.74 -1.55
N MET A 196 16.76 13.42 -1.70
CA MET A 196 17.98 12.62 -1.81
C MET A 196 18.73 12.97 -3.11
N ASP A 197 19.92 13.54 -2.96
CA ASP A 197 20.87 13.91 -4.03
C ASP A 197 20.31 14.85 -5.12
N LYS A 198 21.04 14.99 -6.23
CA LYS A 198 20.69 15.85 -7.38
C LYS A 198 19.43 15.43 -8.15
N ARG A 199 18.77 14.32 -7.75
CA ARG A 199 17.62 13.72 -8.44
C ARG A 199 16.32 13.79 -7.62
N GLY A 200 16.25 14.72 -6.67
CA GLY A 200 15.05 14.94 -5.87
C GLY A 200 13.81 15.12 -6.76
N GLY A 201 12.66 14.68 -6.26
CA GLY A 201 11.43 14.66 -7.03
C GLY A 201 10.20 14.38 -6.18
N VAL A 202 9.03 14.64 -6.75
CA VAL A 202 7.75 14.28 -6.13
C VAL A 202 7.64 12.76 -6.12
N ARG A 203 7.66 12.17 -4.92
CA ARG A 203 7.45 10.74 -4.74
C ARG A 203 5.98 10.41 -4.95
N PHE A 204 5.11 11.14 -4.26
CA PHE A 204 3.69 11.13 -4.54
C PHE A 204 3.00 12.46 -4.22
N GLU A 205 1.84 12.67 -4.82
CA GLU A 205 0.94 13.79 -4.56
C GLU A 205 -0.51 13.34 -4.77
N ILE A 206 -1.38 13.58 -3.78
CA ILE A 206 -2.82 13.33 -3.90
C ILE A 206 -3.39 14.29 -4.94
N ILE A 207 -4.19 13.74 -5.86
CA ILE A 207 -4.89 14.49 -6.90
C ILE A 207 -6.35 14.68 -6.52
N SER A 208 -7.00 13.61 -6.05
CA SER A 208 -8.40 13.67 -5.63
C SER A 208 -8.72 12.70 -4.50
N ILE A 209 -9.67 13.09 -3.65
CA ILE A 209 -10.32 12.29 -2.62
C ILE A 209 -11.82 12.44 -2.81
N LYS A 210 -12.49 11.35 -3.20
CA LYS A 210 -13.94 11.31 -3.40
C LYS A 210 -14.57 10.31 -2.44
N THR A 211 -15.62 10.71 -1.74
CA THR A 211 -16.44 9.83 -0.90
C THR A 211 -17.69 9.40 -1.65
N ASP A 212 -18.42 8.44 -1.08
CA ASP A 212 -19.74 8.01 -1.58
C ASP A 212 -19.69 7.56 -3.05
N VAL A 213 -18.55 6.98 -3.44
CA VAL A 213 -18.35 6.45 -4.79
C VAL A 213 -18.91 5.04 -4.85
N ASP A 214 -19.87 4.83 -5.74
CA ASP A 214 -20.37 3.50 -6.06
C ASP A 214 -19.27 2.64 -6.70
N VAL A 215 -18.97 1.52 -6.07
CA VAL A 215 -18.00 0.54 -6.58
C VAL A 215 -18.65 -0.83 -6.69
N SER A 216 -18.18 -1.62 -7.66
CA SER A 216 -18.69 -2.97 -7.87
C SER A 216 -18.36 -3.88 -6.68
N ALA A 217 -19.27 -4.81 -6.36
CA ALA A 217 -19.09 -5.76 -5.26
C ALA A 217 -17.85 -6.66 -5.40
N ASP A 218 -17.33 -6.84 -6.62
CA ASP A 218 -16.11 -7.60 -6.88
C ASP A 218 -14.82 -6.80 -6.63
N THR A 219 -14.90 -5.49 -6.37
CA THR A 219 -13.74 -4.60 -6.17
C THR A 219 -12.77 -5.15 -5.12
N PHE A 220 -13.32 -5.67 -4.02
CA PHE A 220 -12.55 -6.20 -2.88
C PHE A 220 -12.50 -7.74 -2.85
N THR A 221 -12.93 -8.41 -3.93
CA THR A 221 -12.93 -9.87 -3.99
C THR A 221 -11.65 -10.39 -4.63
N LEU A 222 -11.02 -11.39 -4.01
CA LEU A 222 -9.91 -12.12 -4.64
C LEU A 222 -10.42 -13.00 -5.79
N PRO A 223 -9.65 -13.13 -6.89
CA PRO A 223 -10.05 -14.00 -7.99
C PRO A 223 -10.05 -15.47 -7.53
N LYS A 224 -11.18 -16.15 -7.75
CA LYS A 224 -11.42 -17.49 -7.19
C LYS A 224 -10.85 -18.66 -8.00
N ARG A 225 -10.50 -18.46 -9.28
CA ARG A 225 -10.18 -19.56 -10.21
C ARG A 225 -8.85 -19.36 -10.92
N GLY A 226 -8.01 -20.39 -10.86
CA GLY A 226 -6.77 -20.48 -11.65
C GLY A 226 -5.64 -19.59 -11.15
N TYR A 227 -5.71 -19.09 -9.91
CA TYR A 227 -4.63 -18.37 -9.27
C TYR A 227 -3.88 -19.26 -8.29
N ASP A 228 -2.56 -19.24 -8.38
CA ASP A 228 -1.66 -19.84 -7.39
C ASP A 228 -1.53 -18.91 -6.18
N VAL A 229 -1.81 -19.42 -4.98
CA VAL A 229 -1.72 -18.64 -3.73
C VAL A 229 -0.48 -19.08 -2.98
N ILE A 230 0.48 -18.17 -2.84
CA ILE A 230 1.73 -18.41 -2.10
C ILE A 230 1.84 -17.44 -0.92
N SER A 231 2.56 -17.86 0.11
CA SER A 231 2.91 -16.97 1.23
C SER A 231 4.04 -16.01 0.87
N GLU A 232 4.14 -14.89 1.61
CA GLU A 232 5.29 -13.98 1.55
C GLU A 232 6.64 -14.71 1.70
N GLN A 233 6.70 -15.71 2.58
CA GLN A 233 7.92 -16.50 2.80
C GLN A 233 8.30 -17.36 1.60
N GLN A 234 7.32 -17.97 0.92
CA GLN A 234 7.55 -18.72 -0.32
C GLN A 234 8.01 -17.80 -1.44
N MET A 235 7.37 -16.63 -1.61
CA MET A 235 7.81 -15.62 -2.59
C MET A 235 9.27 -15.22 -2.38
N ILE A 236 9.67 -14.99 -1.12
CA ILE A 236 11.05 -14.66 -0.77
C ILE A 236 12.01 -15.81 -1.09
N ALA A 237 11.64 -17.05 -0.76
CA ALA A 237 12.45 -18.23 -1.03
C ALA A 237 12.64 -18.47 -2.54
N GLU A 238 11.59 -18.32 -3.34
CA GLU A 238 11.64 -18.39 -4.81
C GLU A 238 12.56 -17.31 -5.40
N GLY A 239 12.43 -16.07 -4.91
CA GLY A 239 13.28 -14.96 -5.34
C GLY A 239 14.76 -15.22 -5.06
N GLN A 240 15.08 -15.80 -3.89
CA GLN A 240 16.45 -16.19 -3.54
C GLN A 240 16.97 -17.32 -4.43
N ALA A 241 16.15 -18.33 -4.72
CA ALA A 241 16.54 -19.43 -5.60
C ALA A 241 16.89 -18.91 -7.00
N LYS A 242 16.04 -18.04 -7.58
CA LYS A 242 16.30 -17.38 -8.87
C LYS A 242 17.58 -16.54 -8.86
N MET A 243 17.81 -15.77 -7.78
CA MET A 243 19.03 -14.97 -7.63
C MET A 243 20.29 -15.84 -7.58
N ARG A 244 20.27 -16.98 -6.85
CA ARG A 244 21.39 -17.91 -6.80
C ARG A 244 21.71 -18.50 -8.17
N GLN A 245 20.68 -18.96 -8.88
CA GLN A 245 20.83 -19.48 -10.24
C GLN A 245 21.47 -18.42 -11.17
N TRP A 246 20.96 -17.18 -11.15
CA TRP A 246 21.52 -16.10 -11.96
C TRP A 246 22.98 -15.79 -11.61
N MET A 247 23.36 -15.84 -10.34
CA MET A 247 24.74 -15.63 -9.90
C MET A 247 25.67 -16.75 -10.37
N GLU A 248 25.21 -18.00 -10.37
CA GLU A 248 25.95 -19.16 -10.87
C GLU A 248 26.17 -19.07 -12.38
N GLU A 249 25.10 -18.80 -13.14
CA GLU A 249 25.17 -18.57 -14.59
C GLU A 249 26.11 -17.40 -14.95
N SER A 250 26.05 -16.31 -14.18
CA SER A 250 26.92 -15.15 -14.39
C SER A 250 28.39 -15.44 -14.11
N LYS A 251 28.70 -16.31 -13.14
CA LYS A 251 30.08 -16.77 -12.89
C LYS A 251 30.60 -17.63 -14.03
N GLN A 252 29.78 -18.55 -14.54
CA GLN A 252 30.15 -19.39 -15.68
C GLN A 252 30.44 -18.56 -16.93
N ARG A 253 29.65 -17.51 -17.20
CA ARG A 253 29.87 -16.59 -18.34
C ARG A 253 31.13 -15.72 -18.24
N ARG A 254 31.66 -15.47 -17.03
CA ARG A 254 32.86 -14.65 -16.80
C ARG A 254 34.14 -15.48 -16.66
N GLY A 255 34.01 -16.79 -16.51
CA GLY A 255 35.12 -17.74 -16.44
C GLY A 255 35.53 -18.32 -17.80
N HIS A 256 34.89 -17.87 -18.88
CA HIS A 256 35.25 -18.07 -20.29
C HIS A 256 35.62 -16.73 -20.90
#